data_AF-A0A7J3LZL4-F1
#
_entry.id   AF-A0A7J3LZL4-F1
#
_cell.length_a   1.000
_cell.length_b   1.000
_cell.length_c   1.000
_cell.angle_alpha   90.00
_cell.angle_beta   90.00
_cell.angle_gamma   90.00
#
_symmetry.space_group_name_H-M   'P 1'
#
loop_
_entity.id
_entity.type
_entity.pdbx_description
1 polymer ?
#
loop_
_entity_poly.entity_id
_entity_poly.type
_entity_poly.pdbx_seq_one_letter_code
_entity_poly.pdbx_strand_id
1 'polypeptide(L)'
;MVVEVRGFERFQDFIESIDSEVTRLKALLGDYMRRVESVKARAEKHLKVQGAISKIAKKKLPEGEVIDLKGVEALINPSPKQELDILLEAMQSVQDRINQLENIKKSVSVFQEAQSLDIPIEVVYRDGVPKTIIVRM
;
A
#
# COMPACT_ATOMS: atom_id res chain seq x y z
N MET A 1 0.98 -1.91 16.69
CA MET A 1 0.28 -3.09 16.15
C MET A 1 -1.16 -3.00 16.58
N VAL A 2 -2.09 -2.96 15.64
CA VAL A 2 -3.54 -2.90 15.92
C VAL A 2 -4.17 -4.23 15.55
N VAL A 3 -4.97 -4.76 16.46
CA VAL A 3 -5.73 -6.00 16.28
C VAL A 3 -7.21 -5.66 16.33
N GLU A 4 -7.97 -6.16 15.35
CA GLU A 4 -9.40 -5.94 15.21
C GLU A 4 -10.10 -7.28 15.00
N VAL A 5 -11.31 -7.46 15.53
CA VAL A 5 -12.14 -8.65 15.30
C VAL A 5 -13.40 -8.23 14.57
N ARG A 6 -13.72 -8.89 13.46
CA ARG A 6 -14.93 -8.65 12.66
C ARG A 6 -15.75 -9.92 12.55
N GLY A 7 -17.05 -9.83 12.83
CA GLY A 7 -18.00 -10.92 12.62
C GLY A 7 -18.60 -10.89 11.22
N PHE A 8 -18.84 -12.06 10.66
CA PHE A 8 -19.54 -12.28 9.40
C PHE A 8 -20.56 -13.39 9.59
N GLU A 9 -21.76 -13.22 9.04
CA GLU A 9 -22.81 -14.24 9.12
C GLU A 9 -22.42 -15.48 8.30
N ARG A 10 -21.65 -15.29 7.23
CA ARG A 10 -21.23 -16.36 6.31
C ARG A 10 -19.84 -16.10 5.76
N PHE A 11 -19.18 -17.16 5.29
CA PHE A 11 -17.91 -17.07 4.56
C PHE A 11 -17.97 -16.17 3.32
N GLN A 12 -19.13 -16.12 2.64
CA GLN A 12 -19.34 -15.26 1.48
C GLN A 12 -19.19 -13.78 1.83
N ASP A 13 -19.78 -13.36 2.95
CA ASP A 13 -19.74 -11.95 3.37
C ASP A 13 -18.29 -11.53 3.72
N PHE A 14 -17.50 -12.46 4.26
CA PHE A 14 -16.07 -12.23 4.48
C PHE A 14 -15.30 -12.08 3.16
N ILE A 15 -15.55 -12.94 2.16
CA ILE A 15 -14.89 -12.84 0.85
C ILE A 15 -15.27 -11.53 0.14
N GLU A 16 -16.53 -11.12 0.20
CA GLU A 16 -17.00 -9.84 -0.33
C GLU A 16 -16.33 -8.65 0.37
N SER A 17 -16.04 -8.77 1.68
CA SER A 17 -15.27 -7.76 2.41
C SER A 17 -13.83 -7.65 1.91
N ILE A 18 -13.19 -8.77 1.57
CA ILE A 18 -11.84 -8.78 0.97
C ILE A 18 -11.91 -8.11 -0.41
N ASP A 19 -12.89 -8.45 -1.24
CA ASP A 19 -13.05 -7.89 -2.59
C ASP A 19 -13.28 -6.38 -2.58
N SER A 20 -14.06 -5.90 -1.60
CA SER A 20 -14.29 -4.48 -1.39
C SER A 20 -12.99 -3.75 -1.01
N GLU A 21 -12.19 -4.33 -0.12
CA GLU A 21 -10.91 -3.75 0.28
C GLU A 21 -9.88 -3.79 -0.86
N VAL A 22 -9.82 -4.89 -1.62
CA VAL A 22 -8.96 -4.99 -2.81
C VAL A 22 -9.35 -3.93 -3.85
N THR A 23 -10.65 -3.72 -4.08
CA THR A 23 -11.14 -2.67 -4.98
C THR A 23 -10.69 -1.28 -4.51
N ARG A 24 -10.83 -0.99 -3.21
CA ARG A 24 -10.37 0.27 -2.62
C ARG A 24 -8.86 0.46 -2.79
N LEU A 25 -8.06 -0.57 -2.51
CA LEU A 25 -6.60 -0.51 -2.65
C LEU A 25 -6.17 -0.36 -4.12
N LYS A 26 -6.87 -0.98 -5.08
CA LYS A 26 -6.63 -0.78 -6.52
C LYS A 26 -6.88 0.67 -6.94
N ALA A 27 -7.92 1.31 -6.41
CA ALA A 27 -8.17 2.73 -6.67
C ALA A 27 -7.04 3.61 -6.12
N LEU A 28 -6.61 3.34 -4.88
CA LEU A 28 -5.49 4.03 -4.24
C LEU A 28 -4.17 3.84 -5.02
N LEU A 29 -3.91 2.63 -5.51
CA LEU A 29 -2.76 2.33 -6.34
C LEU A 29 -2.77 3.18 -7.62
N GLY A 30 -3.93 3.31 -8.27
CA GLY A 30 -4.10 4.17 -9.45
C GLY A 30 -3.88 5.66 -9.17
N ASP A 31 -4.18 6.14 -7.96
CA ASP A 31 -3.83 7.50 -7.53
C ASP A 31 -2.30 7.66 -7.37
N TYR A 32 -1.64 6.69 -6.74
CA TYR A 32 -0.18 6.71 -6.57
C TYR A 32 0.57 6.63 -7.90
N MET A 33 0.12 5.80 -8.84
CA MET A 33 0.70 5.74 -10.18
C MET A 33 0.64 7.09 -10.90
N ARG A 34 -0.48 7.82 -10.80
CA ARG A 34 -0.61 9.17 -11.37
C ARG A 34 0.35 10.17 -10.73
N ARG A 35 0.52 10.09 -9.41
CA ARG A 35 1.48 10.94 -8.67
C ARG A 35 2.91 10.63 -9.07
N VAL A 36 3.30 9.35 -9.13
CA VAL A 36 4.61 8.88 -9.58
C VAL A 36 4.94 9.44 -10.96
N GLU A 37 4.01 9.34 -11.92
CA GLU A 37 4.22 9.86 -13.27
C GLU A 37 4.44 11.39 -13.28
N SER A 38 3.67 12.12 -12.47
CA SER A 38 3.82 13.57 -12.34
C SER A 38 5.16 13.99 -11.73
N VAL A 39 5.69 13.22 -10.78
CA VAL A 39 6.99 13.48 -10.15
C VAL A 39 8.12 13.09 -11.08
N LYS A 40 8.00 11.97 -11.78
CA LYS A 40 9.00 11.50 -12.74
C LYS A 40 9.26 12.54 -13.84
N ALA A 41 8.21 13.12 -14.40
CA ALA A 41 8.34 14.21 -15.38
C ALA A 41 9.09 15.45 -14.83
N ARG A 42 8.90 15.76 -13.54
CA ARG A 42 9.61 16.84 -12.84
C ARG A 42 11.07 16.44 -12.55
N ALA A 43 11.30 15.21 -12.11
CA ALA A 43 12.62 14.68 -11.79
C ALA A 43 13.53 14.63 -13.02
N GLU A 44 13.02 14.22 -14.18
CA GLU A 44 13.79 14.20 -15.42
C GLU A 44 14.21 15.61 -15.87
N LYS A 45 13.31 16.59 -15.76
CA LYS A 45 13.63 18.01 -16.03
C LYS A 45 14.68 18.52 -15.04
N HIS A 46 14.51 18.20 -13.76
CA HIS A 46 15.42 18.62 -12.70
C HIS A 46 16.82 18.03 -12.89
N LEU A 47 16.93 16.74 -13.20
CA LEU A 47 18.22 16.07 -13.47
C LEU A 47 18.94 16.67 -14.69
N LYS A 48 18.21 17.03 -15.75
CA LYS A 48 18.79 17.70 -16.93
C LYS A 48 19.37 19.07 -16.55
N VAL A 49 18.63 19.86 -15.78
CA VAL A 49 19.07 21.19 -15.30
C VAL A 49 20.25 21.05 -14.33
N GLN A 50 20.20 20.14 -13.36
CA GLN A 50 21.30 19.86 -12.46
C GLN A 50 22.55 19.39 -13.20
N GLY A 51 22.42 18.54 -14.21
CA GLY A 51 23.53 18.07 -15.03
C GLY A 51 24.20 19.22 -15.81
N ALA A 52 23.41 20.15 -16.34
CA ALA A 52 23.93 21.36 -16.99
C ALA A 52 24.65 22.28 -15.99
N ILE A 53 24.04 22.53 -14.82
CA ILE A 53 24.63 23.38 -13.78
C ILE A 53 25.90 22.75 -13.18
N SER A 54 25.92 21.44 -12.93
CA SER A 54 27.07 20.75 -12.35
C SER A 54 28.30 20.77 -13.26
N LYS A 55 28.08 20.74 -14.59
CA LYS A 55 29.15 20.91 -15.58
C LYS A 55 29.78 22.30 -15.56
N ILE A 56 28.99 23.33 -15.21
CA ILE A 56 29.43 24.73 -15.15
C ILE A 56 30.04 25.07 -13.78
N ALA A 57 29.35 24.70 -12.70
CA ALA A 57 29.68 25.12 -11.34
C ALA A 57 30.58 24.15 -10.56
N LYS A 58 30.85 22.94 -11.09
CA LYS A 58 31.59 21.84 -10.42
C LYS A 58 31.11 21.53 -8.98
N LYS A 59 29.87 21.85 -8.64
CA LYS A 59 29.24 21.59 -7.33
C LYS A 59 27.96 20.80 -7.50
N LYS A 60 27.73 19.85 -6.60
CA LYS A 60 26.43 19.17 -6.44
C LYS A 60 25.48 20.09 -5.67
N LEU A 61 24.21 20.08 -6.06
CA LEU A 61 23.14 20.74 -5.31
C LEU A 61 22.78 19.89 -4.07
N PRO A 62 22.38 20.53 -2.96
CA PRO A 62 21.99 19.83 -1.74
C PRO A 62 20.72 18.99 -1.96
N GLU A 63 20.66 17.84 -1.29
CA GLU A 63 19.44 17.02 -1.16
C GLU A 63 18.57 17.56 -0.01
N GLY A 64 17.30 17.17 0.03
CA GLY A 64 16.38 17.56 1.09
C GLY A 64 16.75 16.94 2.44
N GLU A 65 16.37 17.59 3.54
CA GLU A 65 16.66 17.16 4.91
C GLU A 65 15.50 16.32 5.48
N VAL A 66 15.83 15.23 6.18
CA VAL A 66 14.87 14.39 6.92
C VAL A 66 14.86 14.79 8.39
N ILE A 67 13.68 15.05 8.93
CA ILE A 67 13.45 15.36 10.34
C ILE A 67 12.54 14.29 10.94
N ASP A 68 12.98 13.61 12.01
CA ASP A 68 12.12 12.68 12.75
C ASP A 68 11.24 13.46 13.75
N LEU A 69 9.93 13.35 13.56
CA LEU A 69 8.89 13.89 14.41
C LEU A 69 8.26 12.78 15.23
N LYS A 70 9.01 12.20 16.18
CA LYS A 70 8.53 11.17 17.12
C LYS A 70 7.87 9.98 16.42
N GLY A 71 8.53 9.45 15.37
CA GLY A 71 8.04 8.32 14.60
C GLY A 71 7.28 8.70 13.33
N VAL A 72 7.33 9.97 12.92
CA VAL A 72 6.88 10.45 11.61
C VAL A 72 8.05 11.16 10.94
N GLU A 73 8.49 10.68 9.78
CA GLU A 73 9.55 11.35 9.03
C GLU A 73 8.98 12.51 8.21
N ALA A 74 9.48 13.72 8.46
CA ALA A 74 9.19 14.91 7.67
C ALA A 74 10.37 15.23 6.76
N LEU A 75 10.12 15.22 5.44
CA LEU A 75 11.13 15.54 4.44
C LEU A 75 10.98 17.01 3.99
N ILE A 76 11.98 17.85 4.30
CA ILE A 76 11.98 19.28 4.00
C ILE A 76 12.76 19.55 2.71
N ASN A 77 12.12 20.26 1.78
CA ASN A 77 12.65 20.55 0.44
C ASN A 77 13.18 19.29 -0.27
N PRO A 78 12.36 18.23 -0.41
CA PRO A 78 12.77 17.01 -1.09
C PRO A 78 13.26 17.30 -2.50
N SER A 79 14.36 16.64 -2.88
CA SER A 79 14.65 16.52 -4.31
C SER A 79 13.54 15.72 -4.99
N PRO A 80 13.26 15.95 -6.29
CA PRO A 80 12.28 15.16 -7.03
C PRO A 80 12.58 13.65 -7.03
N LYS A 81 13.84 13.27 -6.82
CA LYS A 81 14.24 11.87 -6.67
C LYS A 81 13.77 11.30 -5.33
N GLN A 82 14.02 12.00 -4.22
CA GLN A 82 13.55 11.55 -2.90
C GLN A 82 12.02 11.47 -2.83
N GLU A 83 11.31 12.44 -3.41
CA GLU A 83 9.83 12.39 -3.52
C GLU A 83 9.37 11.16 -4.32
N LEU A 84 10.06 10.86 -5.43
CA LEU A 84 9.76 9.70 -6.27
C LEU A 84 9.97 8.38 -5.52
N ASP A 85 11.10 8.24 -4.82
CA ASP A 85 11.47 7.02 -4.10
C ASP A 85 10.42 6.70 -3.01
N ILE A 86 9.98 7.71 -2.24
CA ILE A 86 8.93 7.55 -1.22
C ILE A 86 7.59 7.12 -1.84
N LEU A 87 7.20 7.73 -2.97
CA LEU A 87 5.96 7.36 -3.65
C LEU A 87 6.01 5.94 -4.22
N LEU A 88 7.16 5.51 -4.74
CA LEU A 88 7.36 4.14 -5.21
C LEU A 88 7.29 3.13 -4.07
N GLU A 89 7.86 3.44 -2.91
CA GLU A 89 7.75 2.59 -1.72
C GLU A 89 6.29 2.45 -1.25
N ALA A 90 5.57 3.57 -1.17
CA ALA A 90 4.14 3.55 -0.84
C ALA A 90 3.31 2.75 -1.85
N MET A 91 3.62 2.87 -3.15
CA MET A 91 3.00 2.10 -4.22
C MET A 91 3.26 0.59 -4.08
N GLN A 92 4.50 0.21 -3.80
CA GLN A 92 4.88 -1.19 -3.57
C GLN A 92 4.16 -1.78 -2.37
N SER A 93 4.08 -1.03 -1.26
CA SER A 93 3.35 -1.45 -0.06
C SER A 93 1.88 -1.74 -0.34
N VAL A 94 1.21 -0.89 -1.13
CA VAL A 94 -0.18 -1.11 -1.55
C VAL A 94 -0.30 -2.35 -2.46
N GLN A 95 0.62 -2.53 -3.41
CA GLN A 95 0.64 -3.70 -4.29
C GLN A 95 0.82 -5.01 -3.51
N ASP A 96 1.76 -5.03 -2.57
CA ASP A 96 2.02 -6.20 -1.71
C ASP A 96 0.78 -6.53 -0.88
N ARG A 97 0.08 -5.50 -0.40
CA ARG A 97 -1.15 -5.67 0.35
C ARG A 97 -2.29 -6.26 -0.49
N ILE A 98 -2.46 -5.79 -1.73
CA ILE A 98 -3.42 -6.36 -2.69
C ILE A 98 -3.10 -7.85 -2.90
N ASN A 99 -1.84 -8.17 -3.20
CA ASN A 99 -1.41 -9.55 -3.45
C ASN A 99 -1.68 -10.46 -2.24
N GLN A 100 -1.40 -9.98 -1.02
CA GLN A 100 -1.70 -10.72 0.21
C GLN A 100 -3.19 -11.02 0.35
N LEU A 101 -4.05 -10.03 0.13
CA LEU A 101 -5.51 -10.19 0.23
C LEU A 101 -6.06 -11.13 -0.84
N GLU A 102 -5.59 -11.01 -2.09
CA GLU A 102 -6.00 -11.90 -3.18
C GLU A 102 -5.57 -13.36 -2.92
N ASN A 103 -4.39 -13.57 -2.32
CA ASN A 103 -3.95 -14.91 -1.92
C ASN A 103 -4.81 -15.48 -0.78
N ILE A 104 -5.13 -14.67 0.24
CA ILE A 104 -6.04 -15.08 1.32
C ILE A 104 -7.39 -15.47 0.75
N LYS A 105 -7.96 -14.65 -0.16
CA LYS A 105 -9.23 -14.96 -0.84
C LYS A 105 -9.18 -16.35 -1.48
N LYS A 106 -8.17 -16.64 -2.31
CA LYS A 106 -8.02 -17.93 -2.98
C LYS A 106 -7.98 -19.09 -1.99
N SER A 107 -7.24 -18.95 -0.89
CA SER A 107 -7.17 -19.99 0.15
C SER A 107 -8.51 -20.20 0.86
N VAL A 108 -9.29 -19.15 1.05
CA VAL A 108 -10.58 -19.21 1.76
C VAL A 108 -11.70 -19.72 0.85
N SER A 109 -11.67 -19.42 -0.45
CA SER A 109 -12.67 -19.90 -1.42
C SER A 109 -12.79 -21.44 -1.45
N VAL A 110 -11.70 -22.18 -1.18
CA VAL A 110 -11.73 -23.65 -1.08
C VAL A 110 -12.69 -24.14 0.01
N PHE A 111 -12.84 -23.38 1.11
CA PHE A 111 -13.76 -23.74 2.20
C PHE A 111 -15.23 -23.47 1.84
N GLN A 112 -15.52 -22.50 0.96
CA GLN A 112 -16.89 -22.28 0.47
C GLN A 112 -17.36 -23.43 -0.41
N GLU A 113 -16.50 -23.91 -1.30
CA GLU A 113 -16.82 -25.06 -2.15
C GLU A 113 -17.09 -26.32 -1.30
N ALA A 114 -16.46 -26.41 -0.12
CA ALA A 114 -16.63 -27.50 0.83
C ALA A 114 -17.81 -27.32 1.80
N GLN A 115 -18.34 -26.11 1.98
CA GLN A 115 -19.45 -25.82 2.91
C GLN A 115 -20.50 -24.91 2.28
N SER A 116 -21.67 -25.48 1.97
CA SER A 116 -22.90 -24.78 1.58
C SER A 116 -23.69 -24.23 2.77
N LEU A 117 -23.04 -24.00 3.92
CA LEU A 117 -23.70 -23.72 5.20
C LEU A 117 -23.53 -22.27 5.64
N ASP A 118 -24.61 -21.67 6.11
CA ASP A 118 -24.64 -20.34 6.75
C ASP A 118 -24.06 -20.42 8.17
N ILE A 119 -22.73 -20.60 8.25
CA ILE A 119 -22.02 -20.65 9.51
C ILE A 119 -21.41 -19.28 9.81
N PRO A 120 -21.77 -18.65 10.96
CA PRO A 120 -21.18 -17.40 11.37
C PRO A 120 -19.70 -17.58 11.73
N ILE A 121 -18.87 -16.62 11.31
CA ILE A 121 -17.43 -16.63 11.53
C ILE A 121 -16.96 -15.30 12.14
N GLU A 122 -15.92 -15.39 12.95
CA GLU A 122 -15.17 -14.22 13.42
C GLU A 122 -13.78 -14.22 12.79
N VAL A 123 -13.36 -13.08 12.26
CA VAL A 123 -12.06 -12.92 11.63
C VAL A 123 -11.24 -11.91 12.41
N VAL A 124 -10.06 -12.34 12.84
CA VAL A 124 -9.08 -11.50 13.51
C VAL A 124 -8.18 -10.87 12.45
N TYR A 125 -8.18 -9.55 12.40
CA TYR A 125 -7.33 -8.74 11.56
C TYR A 125 -6.12 -8.23 12.34
N ARG A 126 -4.96 -8.22 11.70
CA ARG A 126 -3.75 -7.56 12.20
C ARG A 126 -3.28 -6.55 11.18
N ASP A 127 -3.24 -5.28 11.59
CA ASP A 127 -2.90 -4.14 10.73
C ASP A 127 -3.73 -4.17 9.42
N GLY A 128 -5.01 -4.57 9.55
CA GLY A 128 -5.99 -4.72 8.47
C GLY A 128 -5.85 -5.96 7.57
N VAL A 129 -4.94 -6.90 7.86
CA VAL A 129 -4.84 -8.19 7.14
C VAL A 129 -5.56 -9.27 7.94
N PRO A 130 -6.47 -10.05 7.35
CA PRO A 130 -7.02 -11.24 7.99
C PRO A 130 -5.89 -12.22 8.40
N LYS A 131 -5.88 -12.64 9.67
CA LYS A 131 -4.87 -13.58 10.20
C LYS A 131 -5.47 -14.87 10.72
N THR A 132 -6.66 -14.82 11.30
CA THR A 132 -7.30 -15.99 11.90
C THR A 132 -8.79 -15.93 11.63
N ILE A 133 -9.35 -17.05 11.18
CA ILE A 133 -10.80 -17.24 11.04
C ILE A 133 -11.21 -18.22 12.14
N ILE A 134 -12.15 -17.80 12.98
CA ILE A 134 -12.74 -18.58 14.05
C ILE A 134 -14.12 -19.01 13.58
N VAL A 135 -14.29 -20.32 13.49
CA VAL A 135 -15.58 -20.96 13.17
C VAL A 135 -16.10 -21.58 14.46
N ARG A 136 -17.31 -21.21 14.87
CA ARG A 136 -17.98 -21.85 16.01
C ARG A 136 -19.09 -22.74 15.46
N MET A 137 -19.02 -24.03 15.79
CA MET A 137 -20.00 -25.06 15.45
C MET A 137 -20.86 -25.39 16.68
#